data_AF-A0AAU5FJY6-F1
#
_entry.id   AF-A0AAU5FJY6-F1
#
_cell.length_a   1.000
_cell.length_b   1.000
_cell.length_c   1.000
_cell.angle_alpha   90.00
_cell.angle_beta   90.00
_cell.angle_gamma   90.00
#
_symmetry.space_group_name_H-M   'P 1'
#
loop_
_entity.id
_entity.type
_entity.pdbx_description
1 polymer ?
#
loop_
_entity_poly.entity_id
_entity_poly.type
_entity_poly.pdbx_seq_one_letter_code
_entity_poly.pdbx_strand_id
1 'polypeptide(L)'
;MPQRTTSAMLSPADTADCARYAREKCLSTGPPRLVGVELEWLVQDARDRTLPVDEERLSAALEAVSPSSGLPRGSALSREPGGQVELSSAAAPSLTRCVADVREDLRVLRDGLTAYGYTLAGHGIDPWRPPRRALLHLPRYQAMESLFDSFTPAGRFMMGASASVQVCVDAGTAQPGPAHHLRRWRLAHLLGPVLVAAFANSPMAAGRPTGWRSTRQAIWARLDPSRTLAVAAAGTDPRAGWARYALDAAVMCVRNADEGGAWSLLPGMTFRQWIEQGAQSPGGRPPTLDDFAYHLGTMFPPVRPQGYLELRMIDAQPGADGWVVPLAVTTALFEDVLATQAAEDAVGQLAVPEGPLAPRNALWLRAARYGLTDPRLHRAALTCFTAAGAALSRMGAPDLQAAVAEFTDTYVARARCPADDLLVTAAYG
;
A
#
# COMPACT_ATOMS: atom_id res chain seq x y z
N MET A 1 16.73 -30.86 -9.96
CA MET A 1 15.80 -31.47 -9.00
C MET A 1 14.39 -31.34 -9.56
N PRO A 2 13.53 -32.36 -9.47
CA PRO A 2 12.19 -32.31 -10.06
C PRO A 2 11.39 -31.16 -9.45
N GLN A 3 10.72 -30.38 -10.30
CA GLN A 3 9.77 -29.35 -9.87
C GLN A 3 8.62 -30.05 -9.15
N ARG A 4 8.58 -29.95 -7.81
CA ARG A 4 7.41 -30.40 -7.04
C ARG A 4 6.20 -29.61 -7.48
N THR A 5 5.07 -30.29 -7.67
CA THR A 5 3.77 -29.65 -7.83
C THR A 5 3.48 -28.79 -6.60
N THR A 6 3.00 -27.57 -6.79
CA THR A 6 2.81 -26.56 -5.74
C THR A 6 1.81 -26.99 -4.66
N SER A 7 0.97 -27.98 -4.96
CA SER A 7 -0.06 -28.54 -4.09
C SER A 7 0.41 -29.73 -3.22
N ALA A 8 1.68 -30.14 -3.30
CA ALA A 8 2.22 -31.17 -2.41
C ALA A 8 2.30 -30.66 -0.96
N MET A 9 1.93 -31.51 0.00
CA MET A 9 2.04 -31.20 1.43
C MET A 9 3.50 -31.03 1.84
N LEU A 10 3.78 -29.97 2.61
CA LEU A 10 5.09 -29.64 3.12
C LEU A 10 5.37 -30.40 4.43
N SER A 11 6.64 -30.69 4.64
CA SER A 11 7.23 -31.27 5.84
C SER A 11 8.22 -30.27 6.45
N PRO A 12 8.72 -30.48 7.68
CA PRO A 12 9.75 -29.63 8.28
C PRO A 12 10.98 -29.41 7.39
N ALA A 13 11.37 -30.41 6.60
CA ALA A 13 12.49 -30.34 5.65
C ALA A 13 12.25 -29.29 4.54
N ASP A 14 11.00 -28.92 4.29
CA ASP A 14 10.60 -28.03 3.20
C ASP A 14 10.55 -26.55 3.63
N THR A 15 10.91 -26.23 4.88
CA THR A 15 11.10 -24.84 5.33
C THR A 15 12.10 -24.09 4.43
N ALA A 16 13.13 -24.79 3.94
CA ALA A 16 14.11 -24.24 3.00
C ALA A 16 13.49 -23.92 1.63
N ASP A 17 12.47 -24.69 1.20
CA ASP A 17 11.74 -24.48 -0.05
C ASP A 17 10.87 -23.23 0.02
N CYS A 18 10.11 -23.03 1.10
CA CYS A 18 9.38 -21.79 1.34
C CYS A 18 10.32 -20.58 1.40
N ALA A 19 11.44 -20.69 2.11
CA ALA A 19 12.42 -19.61 2.16
C ALA A 19 13.02 -19.31 0.79
N ARG A 20 13.24 -20.31 -0.07
CA ARG A 20 13.69 -20.12 -1.45
C ARG A 20 12.61 -19.45 -2.30
N TYR A 21 11.37 -19.93 -2.23
CA TYR A 21 10.23 -19.34 -2.94
C TYR A 21 10.06 -17.85 -2.60
N ALA A 22 10.07 -17.49 -1.31
CA ALA A 22 10.00 -16.11 -0.88
C ALA A 22 11.18 -15.29 -1.42
N ARG A 23 12.41 -15.83 -1.40
CA ARG A 23 13.60 -15.13 -1.92
C ARG A 23 13.53 -14.86 -3.43
N GLU A 24 13.03 -15.82 -4.21
CA GLU A 24 12.87 -15.71 -5.67
C GLU A 24 11.80 -14.69 -6.05
N LYS A 25 10.69 -14.63 -5.30
CA LYS A 25 9.59 -13.68 -5.52
C LYS A 25 9.80 -12.32 -4.86
N CYS A 26 10.76 -12.17 -3.96
CA CYS A 26 10.99 -10.94 -3.19
C CYS A 26 11.39 -9.77 -4.09
N LEU A 27 12.53 -9.85 -4.77
CA LEU A 27 13.05 -8.76 -5.61
C LEU A 27 13.50 -9.33 -6.97
N SER A 28 13.25 -8.63 -8.06
CA SER A 28 13.77 -8.98 -9.38
C SER A 28 14.83 -7.95 -9.70
N THR A 29 16.10 -8.37 -9.69
CA THR A 29 17.20 -7.43 -9.94
C THR A 29 17.39 -7.21 -11.43
N GLY A 30 17.45 -5.95 -11.83
CA GLY A 30 17.67 -5.50 -13.20
C GLY A 30 17.87 -3.98 -13.23
N PRO A 31 18.27 -3.39 -14.36
CA PRO A 31 18.24 -1.94 -14.51
C PRO A 31 16.80 -1.44 -14.25
N PRO A 32 16.59 -0.46 -13.36
CA PRO A 32 15.27 0.09 -13.12
C PRO A 32 14.79 0.79 -14.39
N ARG A 33 13.62 0.41 -14.88
CA ARG A 33 13.01 0.85 -16.14
C ARG A 33 11.51 0.99 -16.04
N LEU A 34 10.90 0.37 -15.05
CA LEU A 34 9.46 0.26 -14.92
C LEU A 34 8.95 0.98 -13.68
N VAL A 35 7.78 1.58 -13.84
CA VAL A 35 7.00 2.20 -12.78
C VAL A 35 5.54 1.78 -12.92
N GLY A 36 4.88 1.59 -11.79
CA GLY A 36 3.45 1.34 -11.72
C GLY A 36 2.83 2.01 -10.50
N VAL A 37 1.50 1.99 -10.45
CA VAL A 37 0.75 2.53 -9.32
C VAL A 37 -0.52 1.69 -9.09
N GLU A 38 -0.82 1.42 -7.82
CA GLU A 38 -2.12 0.91 -7.40
C GLU A 38 -2.87 2.03 -6.69
N LEU A 39 -4.12 2.25 -7.11
CA LEU A 39 -4.94 3.35 -6.66
C LEU A 39 -6.25 2.83 -6.10
N GLU A 40 -6.52 3.12 -4.84
CA GLU A 40 -7.79 2.82 -4.21
C GLU A 40 -8.59 4.12 -4.02
N TRP A 41 -9.91 4.03 -4.17
CA TRP A 41 -10.83 5.12 -3.87
C TRP A 41 -12.05 4.64 -3.11
N LEU A 42 -12.53 5.50 -2.21
CA LEU A 42 -13.84 5.33 -1.61
C LEU A 42 -14.91 5.65 -2.65
N VAL A 43 -15.92 4.79 -2.77
CA VAL A 43 -17.07 5.05 -3.64
C VAL A 43 -18.14 5.83 -2.87
N GLN A 44 -18.70 6.86 -3.48
CA GLN A 44 -19.71 7.73 -2.87
C GLN A 44 -20.93 7.89 -3.77
N ASP A 45 -22.13 7.91 -3.18
CA ASP A 45 -23.33 8.32 -3.91
C ASP A 45 -23.20 9.83 -4.24
N ALA A 46 -23.41 10.15 -5.52
CA ALA A 46 -23.20 11.50 -6.04
C ALA A 46 -24.18 12.53 -5.44
N ARG A 47 -25.33 12.08 -4.92
CA ARG A 47 -26.35 12.95 -4.32
C ARG A 47 -26.04 13.26 -2.87
N ASP A 48 -25.52 12.28 -2.13
CA ASP A 48 -25.18 12.40 -0.72
C ASP A 48 -24.07 11.42 -0.33
N ARG A 49 -22.89 11.98 -0.04
CA ARG A 49 -21.68 11.25 0.35
C ARG A 49 -21.81 10.45 1.66
N THR A 50 -22.81 10.75 2.48
CA THR A 50 -23.08 10.03 3.73
C THR A 50 -23.88 8.74 3.51
N LEU A 51 -24.48 8.58 2.33
CA LEU A 51 -25.31 7.42 2.04
C LEU A 51 -24.48 6.13 1.89
N PRO A 52 -25.12 4.98 2.21
CA PRO A 52 -24.66 3.68 1.77
C PRO A 52 -24.29 3.65 0.29
N VAL A 53 -23.19 2.97 -0.05
CA VAL A 53 -23.04 2.41 -1.39
C VAL A 53 -23.90 1.15 -1.48
N ASP A 54 -24.74 1.08 -2.50
CA ASP A 54 -25.51 -0.10 -2.85
C ASP A 54 -24.62 -1.06 -3.66
N GLU A 55 -24.51 -2.30 -3.17
CA GLU A 55 -23.55 -3.28 -3.68
C GLU A 55 -23.95 -3.84 -5.06
N GLU A 56 -25.22 -4.13 -5.28
CA GLU A 56 -25.71 -4.64 -6.56
C GLU A 56 -25.51 -3.57 -7.65
N ARG A 57 -25.88 -2.32 -7.35
CA ARG A 57 -25.68 -1.18 -8.25
C ARG A 57 -24.21 -0.93 -8.54
N LEU A 58 -23.32 -1.02 -7.53
CA LEU A 58 -21.88 -0.87 -7.74
C LEU A 58 -21.30 -2.01 -8.59
N SER A 59 -21.76 -3.25 -8.37
CA SER A 59 -21.32 -4.40 -9.17
C SER A 59 -21.73 -4.23 -10.64
N ALA A 60 -22.99 -3.87 -10.89
CA ALA A 60 -23.48 -3.57 -12.23
C ALA A 60 -22.69 -2.43 -12.91
N ALA A 61 -22.34 -1.37 -12.15
CA ALA A 61 -21.53 -0.28 -12.67
C ALA A 61 -20.12 -0.73 -13.09
N LEU A 62 -19.46 -1.55 -12.27
CA LEU A 62 -18.10 -2.03 -12.55
C LEU A 62 -18.08 -3.06 -13.69
N GLU A 63 -19.07 -3.93 -13.78
CA GLU A 63 -19.25 -4.85 -14.91
C GLU A 63 -19.46 -4.11 -16.23
N ALA A 64 -20.20 -2.99 -16.21
CA ALA A 64 -20.38 -2.14 -17.38
C ALA A 64 -19.10 -1.39 -17.81
N VAL A 65 -18.22 -1.06 -16.86
CA VAL A 65 -16.94 -0.35 -17.10
C VAL A 65 -15.87 -1.27 -17.68
N SER A 66 -15.71 -2.45 -17.10
CA SER A 66 -14.65 -3.39 -17.45
C SER A 66 -15.26 -4.72 -17.90
N PRO A 67 -15.78 -4.79 -19.15
CA PRO A 67 -16.19 -6.05 -19.74
C PRO A 67 -14.99 -7.02 -19.83
N SER A 68 -15.23 -8.26 -20.25
CA SER A 68 -14.22 -9.34 -20.26
C SER A 68 -12.88 -9.02 -20.97
N SER A 69 -12.83 -7.96 -21.78
CA SER A 69 -11.61 -7.45 -22.44
C SER A 69 -10.72 -6.56 -21.57
N GLY A 70 -11.17 -6.15 -20.38
CA GLY A 70 -10.43 -5.23 -19.49
C GLY A 70 -10.51 -3.76 -19.90
N LEU A 71 -9.81 -2.90 -19.15
CA LEU A 71 -9.70 -1.47 -19.41
C LEU A 71 -8.75 -1.16 -20.60
N PRO A 72 -8.93 -0.02 -21.31
CA PRO A 72 -8.21 0.29 -22.55
C PRO A 72 -6.68 0.19 -22.49
N ARG A 73 -6.07 0.50 -21.35
CA ARG A 73 -4.61 0.51 -21.14
C ARG A 73 -4.13 -0.64 -20.25
N GLY A 74 -5.01 -1.61 -20.00
CA GLY A 74 -4.66 -2.85 -19.32
C GLY A 74 -4.52 -2.73 -17.81
N SER A 75 -4.99 -1.64 -17.19
CA SER A 75 -5.09 -1.60 -15.73
C SER A 75 -6.09 -2.67 -15.26
N ALA A 76 -5.73 -3.36 -14.19
CA ALA A 76 -6.62 -4.32 -13.54
C ALA A 76 -7.57 -3.57 -12.59
N LEU A 77 -8.87 -3.83 -12.75
CA LEU A 77 -9.92 -3.28 -11.88
C LEU A 77 -10.29 -4.33 -10.82
N SER A 78 -10.26 -3.93 -9.55
CA SER A 78 -10.56 -4.80 -8.42
C SER A 78 -11.44 -4.08 -7.39
N ARG A 79 -11.95 -4.83 -6.40
CA ARG A 79 -12.72 -4.29 -5.28
C ARG A 79 -12.13 -4.77 -3.97
N GLU A 80 -12.01 -3.82 -3.05
CA GLU A 80 -11.61 -4.06 -1.67
C GLU A 80 -12.82 -4.43 -0.78
N PRO A 81 -12.61 -5.01 0.42
CA PRO A 81 -13.69 -5.59 1.22
C PRO A 81 -14.81 -4.60 1.57
N GLY A 82 -14.50 -3.30 1.75
CA GLY A 82 -15.47 -2.25 2.02
C GLY A 82 -16.19 -1.71 0.79
N GLY A 83 -15.96 -2.28 -0.40
CA GLY A 83 -16.48 -1.79 -1.67
C GLY A 83 -15.70 -0.62 -2.27
N GLN A 84 -14.50 -0.32 -1.74
CA GLN A 84 -13.57 0.58 -2.41
C GLN A 84 -13.19 -0.02 -3.77
N VAL A 85 -12.96 0.85 -4.73
CA VAL A 85 -12.55 0.46 -6.08
C VAL A 85 -11.05 0.65 -6.18
N GLU A 86 -10.36 -0.39 -6.65
CA GLU A 86 -8.93 -0.38 -6.88
C GLU A 86 -8.64 -0.46 -8.38
N LEU A 87 -7.67 0.33 -8.83
CA LEU A 87 -7.08 0.26 -10.16
C LEU A 87 -5.58 0.03 -10.03
N SER A 88 -5.11 -1.13 -10.47
CA SER A 88 -3.69 -1.47 -10.54
C SER A 88 -3.19 -1.26 -11.98
N SER A 89 -2.26 -0.32 -12.17
CA SER A 89 -1.75 -0.02 -13.51
C SER A 89 -0.93 -1.19 -14.09
N ALA A 90 -0.87 -1.28 -15.42
CA ALA A 90 0.22 -2.00 -16.06
C ALA A 90 1.58 -1.34 -15.72
N ALA A 91 2.65 -2.13 -15.72
CA ALA A 91 4.00 -1.61 -15.56
C ALA A 91 4.40 -0.81 -16.81
N ALA A 92 4.76 0.46 -16.64
CA ALA A 92 5.03 1.38 -17.73
C ALA A 92 6.54 1.69 -17.84
N PRO A 93 7.07 1.91 -19.06
CA PRO A 93 8.49 2.20 -19.30
C PRO A 93 8.93 3.63 -18.92
N SER A 94 7.99 4.50 -18.56
CA SER A 94 8.28 5.84 -18.08
C SER A 94 7.15 6.35 -17.19
N LEU A 95 7.49 7.32 -16.33
CA LEU A 95 6.53 8.01 -15.47
C LEU A 95 5.41 8.70 -16.27
N THR A 96 5.77 9.41 -17.35
CA THR A 96 4.78 10.11 -18.19
C THR A 96 3.84 9.14 -18.90
N ARG A 97 4.35 7.98 -19.33
CA ARG A 97 3.53 6.93 -19.92
C ARG A 97 2.58 6.30 -18.91
N CYS A 98 3.08 5.99 -17.71
CA CYS A 98 2.26 5.50 -16.60
C CYS A 98 1.10 6.46 -16.32
N VAL A 99 1.40 7.75 -16.19
CA VAL A 99 0.38 8.76 -15.89
C VAL A 99 -0.67 8.86 -17.00
N ALA A 100 -0.25 8.87 -18.26
CA ALA A 100 -1.16 8.92 -19.40
C ALA A 100 -2.09 7.68 -19.46
N ASP A 101 -1.52 6.49 -19.27
CA ASP A 101 -2.26 5.23 -19.36
C ASP A 101 -3.30 5.13 -18.23
N VAL A 102 -2.91 5.44 -17.00
CA VAL A 102 -3.80 5.40 -15.84
C VAL A 102 -4.91 6.46 -15.96
N ARG A 103 -4.60 7.66 -16.48
CA ARG A 103 -5.63 8.69 -16.72
C ARG A 103 -6.70 8.24 -17.72
N GLU A 104 -6.29 7.55 -18.78
CA GLU A 104 -7.22 7.05 -19.80
C GLU A 104 -8.15 5.98 -19.21
N ASP A 105 -7.60 5.00 -18.48
CA ASP A 105 -8.38 3.96 -17.81
C ASP A 105 -9.29 4.54 -16.72
N LEU A 106 -8.79 5.49 -15.93
CA LEU A 106 -9.53 6.15 -14.86
C LEU A 106 -10.67 7.03 -15.40
N ARG A 107 -10.51 7.61 -16.59
CA ARG A 107 -11.60 8.34 -17.26
C ARG A 107 -12.74 7.38 -17.59
N VAL A 108 -12.44 6.21 -18.18
CA VAL A 108 -13.48 5.19 -18.49
C VAL A 108 -14.18 4.71 -17.22
N LEU A 109 -13.41 4.44 -16.16
CA LEU A 109 -13.98 4.06 -14.86
C LEU A 109 -14.90 5.13 -14.29
N ARG A 110 -14.49 6.40 -14.32
CA ARG A 110 -15.30 7.52 -13.82
C ARG A 110 -16.57 7.73 -14.63
N ASP A 111 -16.48 7.70 -15.95
CA ASP A 111 -17.62 7.88 -16.84
C ASP A 111 -18.68 6.80 -16.57
N GLY A 112 -18.25 5.54 -16.44
CA GLY A 112 -19.16 4.44 -16.13
C GLY A 112 -19.75 4.51 -14.72
N LEU A 113 -18.96 4.86 -13.68
CA LEU A 113 -19.51 5.04 -12.32
C LEU A 113 -20.50 6.21 -12.25
N THR A 114 -20.24 7.30 -12.96
CA THR A 114 -21.11 8.48 -13.00
C THR A 114 -22.46 8.15 -13.60
N ALA A 115 -22.52 7.28 -14.61
CA ALA A 115 -23.78 6.80 -15.19
C ALA A 115 -24.69 6.08 -14.18
N TYR A 116 -24.12 5.54 -13.10
CA TYR A 116 -24.84 4.89 -12.00
C TYR A 116 -25.02 5.80 -10.76
N GLY A 117 -24.67 7.08 -10.87
CA GLY A 117 -24.77 8.04 -9.77
C GLY A 117 -23.70 7.87 -8.69
N TYR A 118 -22.53 7.31 -9.04
CA TYR A 118 -21.40 7.16 -8.14
C TYR A 118 -20.23 8.07 -8.51
N THR A 119 -19.46 8.44 -7.49
CA THR A 119 -18.19 9.18 -7.64
C THR A 119 -17.08 8.50 -6.84
N LEU A 120 -15.83 8.72 -7.24
CA LEU A 120 -14.64 8.25 -6.55
C LEU A 120 -14.06 9.38 -5.69
N ALA A 121 -13.85 9.12 -4.41
CA ALA A 121 -13.30 10.07 -3.45
C ALA A 121 -11.96 9.58 -2.90
N GLY A 122 -10.93 10.42 -3.04
CA GLY A 122 -9.59 10.13 -2.55
C GLY A 122 -9.38 10.64 -1.12
N HIS A 123 -9.54 9.74 -0.15
CA HIS A 123 -9.21 9.97 1.26
C HIS A 123 -8.59 8.71 1.86
N GLY A 124 -7.61 8.88 2.77
CA GLY A 124 -6.98 7.74 3.43
C GLY A 124 -7.95 6.92 4.31
N ILE A 125 -8.96 7.59 4.87
CA ILE A 125 -10.08 7.01 5.63
C ILE A 125 -11.35 7.74 5.23
N ASP A 126 -12.47 7.03 5.17
CA ASP A 126 -13.79 7.61 4.95
C ASP A 126 -14.13 8.62 6.06
N PRO A 127 -14.17 9.92 5.73
CA PRO A 127 -14.35 10.94 6.74
C PRO A 127 -15.82 11.10 7.14
N TRP A 128 -16.78 10.51 6.40
CA TRP A 128 -18.21 10.70 6.64
C TRP A 128 -18.88 9.46 7.22
N ARG A 129 -18.57 8.28 6.70
CA ARG A 129 -19.27 7.04 7.04
C ARG A 129 -18.48 6.20 8.04
N PRO A 130 -19.14 5.52 9.00
CA PRO A 130 -18.47 4.51 9.81
C PRO A 130 -18.05 3.32 8.94
N PRO A 131 -17.02 2.56 9.33
CA PRO A 131 -16.65 1.34 8.62
C PRO A 131 -17.82 0.36 8.66
N ARG A 132 -18.07 -0.27 7.53
CA ARG A 132 -19.04 -1.36 7.43
C ARG A 132 -18.34 -2.70 7.47
N ARG A 133 -19.11 -3.74 7.78
CA ARG A 133 -18.64 -5.11 7.54
C ARG A 133 -18.31 -5.28 6.06
N ALA A 134 -17.42 -6.22 5.75
CA ALA A 134 -17.05 -6.52 4.38
C ALA A 134 -18.31 -6.72 3.52
N LEU A 135 -18.51 -5.83 2.55
CA LEU A 135 -19.60 -5.91 1.57
C LEU A 135 -19.40 -7.17 0.71
N LEU A 136 -18.15 -7.40 0.30
CA LEU A 136 -17.78 -8.62 -0.40
C LEU A 136 -17.80 -9.83 0.54
N HIS A 137 -18.87 -10.63 0.45
CA HIS A 137 -19.06 -11.88 1.21
C HIS A 137 -18.20 -13.05 0.69
N LEU A 138 -16.94 -12.79 0.39
CA LEU A 138 -15.98 -13.82 0.01
C LEU A 138 -15.41 -14.50 1.27
N PRO A 139 -15.20 -15.83 1.27
CA PRO A 139 -14.65 -16.56 2.42
C PRO A 139 -13.35 -15.95 2.98
N ARG A 140 -12.51 -15.40 2.10
CA ARG A 140 -11.27 -14.68 2.50
C ARG A 140 -11.53 -13.49 3.42
N TYR A 141 -12.51 -12.67 3.09
CA TYR A 141 -12.78 -11.42 3.80
C TYR A 141 -13.53 -11.67 5.10
N GLN A 142 -14.38 -12.69 5.14
CA GLN A 142 -15.01 -13.16 6.37
C GLN A 142 -13.97 -13.69 7.37
N ALA A 143 -12.98 -14.45 6.89
CA ALA A 143 -11.88 -14.93 7.73
C ALA A 143 -11.00 -13.78 8.23
N MET A 144 -10.64 -12.84 7.35
CA MET A 144 -9.88 -11.64 7.72
C MET A 144 -10.61 -10.79 8.78
N GLU A 145 -11.89 -10.51 8.56
CA GLU A 145 -12.72 -9.75 9.50
C GLU A 145 -12.77 -10.45 10.87
N SER A 146 -13.01 -11.76 10.88
CA SER A 146 -13.04 -12.56 12.11
C SER A 146 -11.72 -12.55 12.87
N LEU A 147 -10.58 -12.64 12.16
CA LEU A 147 -9.25 -12.56 12.78
C LEU A 147 -9.03 -11.19 13.42
N PHE A 148 -9.31 -10.10 12.69
CA PHE A 148 -9.09 -8.76 13.23
C PHE A 148 -10.03 -8.44 14.38
N ASP A 149 -11.29 -8.87 14.32
CA ASP A 149 -12.27 -8.68 15.40
C ASP A 149 -11.83 -9.34 16.72
N SER A 150 -11.05 -10.42 16.67
CA SER A 150 -10.48 -11.05 17.87
C SER A 150 -9.34 -10.26 18.52
N PHE A 151 -8.72 -9.31 17.81
CA PHE A 151 -7.52 -8.60 18.26
C PHE A 151 -7.73 -7.09 18.41
N THR A 152 -8.34 -6.43 17.42
CA THR A 152 -8.46 -4.98 17.38
C THR A 152 -9.61 -4.51 16.47
N PRO A 153 -10.44 -3.53 16.90
CA PRO A 153 -11.45 -2.92 16.02
C PRO A 153 -10.83 -2.15 14.84
N ALA A 154 -9.51 -1.89 14.86
CA ALA A 154 -8.80 -1.18 13.81
C ALA A 154 -8.84 -1.93 12.45
N GLY A 155 -8.97 -3.26 12.45
CA GLY A 155 -9.05 -4.04 11.21
C GLY A 155 -10.28 -3.73 10.37
N ARG A 156 -11.42 -3.42 11.01
CA ARG A 156 -12.64 -3.00 10.29
C ARG A 156 -12.45 -1.70 9.53
N PHE A 157 -11.70 -0.75 10.07
CA PHE A 157 -11.38 0.49 9.36
C PHE A 157 -10.43 0.24 8.19
N MET A 158 -9.39 -0.57 8.40
CA MET A 158 -8.46 -0.94 7.33
C MET A 158 -9.18 -1.67 6.19
N MET A 159 -10.08 -2.60 6.49
CA MET A 159 -10.78 -3.35 5.44
C MET A 159 -11.93 -2.56 4.81
N GLY A 160 -12.68 -1.82 5.64
CA GLY A 160 -14.00 -1.31 5.30
C GLY A 160 -14.06 0.17 5.00
N ALA A 161 -13.01 0.94 5.28
CA ALA A 161 -13.08 2.41 5.23
C ALA A 161 -11.80 3.12 4.81
N SER A 162 -10.77 2.43 4.32
CA SER A 162 -9.52 3.07 3.89
C SER A 162 -9.27 2.97 2.41
N ALA A 163 -8.46 3.88 1.89
CA ALA A 163 -7.96 3.87 0.53
C ALA A 163 -6.53 4.46 0.48
N SER A 164 -5.73 4.06 -0.51
CA SER A 164 -4.32 4.42 -0.64
C SER A 164 -3.88 4.73 -2.07
N VAL A 165 -2.72 5.36 -2.17
CA VAL A 165 -1.89 5.34 -3.38
C VAL A 165 -0.69 4.46 -3.07
N GLN A 166 -0.42 3.46 -3.91
CA GLN A 166 0.71 2.56 -3.71
C GLN A 166 1.63 2.69 -4.92
N VAL A 167 2.88 3.10 -4.68
CA VAL A 167 3.83 3.36 -5.76
C VAL A 167 4.75 2.15 -5.94
N CYS A 168 4.80 1.64 -7.16
CA CYS A 168 5.59 0.47 -7.52
C CYS A 168 6.80 0.90 -8.35
N VAL A 169 8.01 0.62 -7.85
CA VAL A 169 9.28 0.91 -8.55
C VAL A 169 10.17 -0.32 -8.58
N ASP A 170 10.94 -0.48 -9.65
CA ASP A 170 11.87 -1.61 -9.78
C ASP A 170 12.83 -1.73 -8.59
N ALA A 171 13.17 -2.98 -8.25
CA ALA A 171 14.09 -3.27 -7.15
C ALA A 171 15.51 -2.73 -7.40
N GLY A 172 15.92 -2.60 -8.66
CA GLY A 172 17.25 -2.14 -9.06
C GLY A 172 18.26 -3.26 -9.28
N THR A 173 19.54 -2.90 -9.39
CA THR A 173 20.60 -3.80 -9.87
C THR A 173 21.18 -4.68 -8.77
N ALA A 174 21.62 -5.88 -9.16
CA ALA A 174 22.44 -6.73 -8.31
C ALA A 174 23.87 -6.17 -8.14
N GLN A 175 24.39 -5.51 -9.18
CA GLN A 175 25.72 -4.90 -9.14
C GLN A 175 25.73 -3.61 -8.32
N PRO A 176 26.83 -3.33 -7.58
CA PRO A 176 27.02 -2.06 -6.88
C PRO A 176 26.91 -0.86 -7.84
N GLY A 177 26.33 0.23 -7.36
CA GLY A 177 26.14 1.47 -8.13
C GLY A 177 24.92 2.26 -7.65
N PRO A 178 24.59 3.37 -8.34
CA PRO A 178 23.48 4.24 -7.94
C PRO A 178 22.13 3.52 -7.85
N ALA A 179 21.89 2.54 -8.72
CA ALA A 179 20.65 1.76 -8.78
C ALA A 179 20.70 0.46 -7.96
N HIS A 180 21.70 0.27 -7.10
CA HIS A 180 21.86 -0.98 -6.35
C HIS A 180 20.64 -1.28 -5.46
N HIS A 181 20.14 -2.52 -5.51
CA HIS A 181 18.89 -2.89 -4.86
C HIS A 181 18.87 -2.70 -3.34
N LEU A 182 20.00 -2.92 -2.64
CA LEU A 182 20.07 -2.66 -1.19
C LEU A 182 19.91 -1.17 -0.86
N ARG A 183 20.43 -0.30 -1.72
CA ARG A 183 20.31 1.16 -1.58
C ARG A 183 18.86 1.58 -1.73
N ARG A 184 18.20 1.12 -2.81
CA ARG A 184 16.77 1.39 -3.07
C ARG A 184 15.85 0.83 -1.99
N TRP A 185 16.13 -0.39 -1.50
CA TRP A 185 15.41 -1.00 -0.38
C TRP A 185 15.50 -0.16 0.90
N ARG A 186 16.70 0.32 1.23
CA ARG A 186 16.93 1.20 2.38
C ARG A 186 16.20 2.53 2.23
N LEU A 187 16.33 3.16 1.06
CA LEU A 187 15.65 4.43 0.77
C LEU A 187 14.12 4.30 0.91
N ALA A 188 13.51 3.22 0.37
CA ALA A 188 12.06 3.00 0.49
C ALA A 188 11.57 3.00 1.94
N HIS A 189 12.31 2.37 2.85
CA HIS A 189 11.96 2.32 4.26
C HIS A 189 12.19 3.66 4.98
N LEU A 190 13.31 4.33 4.68
CA LEU A 190 13.67 5.61 5.31
C LEU A 190 12.81 6.79 4.82
N LEU A 191 12.34 6.73 3.57
CA LEU A 191 11.51 7.76 2.96
C LEU A 191 10.05 7.69 3.46
N GLY A 192 9.60 6.54 3.96
CA GLY A 192 8.21 6.30 4.39
C GLY A 192 7.62 7.39 5.30
N PRO A 193 8.27 7.82 6.40
CA PRO A 193 7.77 8.91 7.24
C PRO A 193 7.59 10.24 6.51
N VAL A 194 8.46 10.56 5.56
CA VAL A 194 8.37 11.80 4.76
C VAL A 194 7.15 11.72 3.85
N LEU A 195 6.92 10.58 3.19
CA LEU A 195 5.74 10.37 2.34
C LEU A 195 4.45 10.38 3.15
N VAL A 196 4.41 9.69 4.31
CA VAL A 196 3.27 9.74 5.24
C VAL A 196 2.96 11.18 5.63
N ALA A 197 3.98 11.97 5.98
CA ALA A 197 3.79 13.33 6.46
C ALA A 197 3.31 14.30 5.37
N ALA A 198 3.91 14.23 4.18
CA ALA A 198 3.58 15.11 3.07
C ALA A 198 2.20 14.81 2.46
N PHE A 199 1.83 13.53 2.41
CA PHE A 199 0.59 13.05 1.78
C PHE A 199 -0.48 12.61 2.78
N ALA A 200 -0.38 13.00 4.05
CA ALA A 200 -1.42 12.70 5.03
C ALA A 200 -2.76 13.30 4.58
N ASN A 201 -3.80 12.46 4.46
CA ASN A 201 -5.12 12.86 3.95
C ASN A 201 -6.26 12.04 4.60
N SER A 202 -6.16 11.80 5.90
CA SER A 202 -7.21 11.11 6.65
C SER A 202 -7.36 11.64 8.09
N PRO A 203 -7.65 12.94 8.28
CA PRO A 203 -7.74 13.53 9.62
C PRO A 203 -9.09 13.32 10.32
N MET A 204 -10.07 12.78 9.61
CA MET A 204 -11.44 12.59 10.09
C MET A 204 -11.86 11.13 9.94
N ALA A 205 -12.79 10.70 10.80
CA ALA A 205 -13.50 9.45 10.67
C ALA A 205 -14.92 9.63 11.22
N ALA A 206 -15.93 9.13 10.49
CA ALA A 206 -17.34 9.21 10.88
C ALA A 206 -17.78 10.62 11.34
N GLY A 207 -17.40 11.65 10.57
CA GLY A 207 -17.75 13.05 10.78
C GLY A 207 -16.94 13.77 11.86
N ARG A 208 -15.93 13.15 12.48
CA ARG A 208 -15.18 13.75 13.59
C ARG A 208 -13.66 13.76 13.36
N PRO A 209 -12.95 14.82 13.76
CA PRO A 209 -11.49 14.82 13.80
C PRO A 209 -10.94 13.70 14.71
N THR A 210 -9.91 13.01 14.26
CA THR A 210 -9.32 11.87 14.99
C THR A 210 -8.11 12.25 15.84
N GLY A 211 -7.60 13.48 15.66
CA GLY A 211 -6.33 13.94 16.23
C GLY A 211 -5.08 13.48 15.47
N TRP A 212 -5.26 12.81 14.33
CA TRP A 212 -4.19 12.42 13.40
C TRP A 212 -4.30 13.24 12.10
N ARG A 213 -3.20 13.37 11.36
CA ARG A 213 -3.25 13.84 9.97
C ARG A 213 -3.46 12.67 9.00
N SER A 214 -2.82 11.53 9.29
CA SER A 214 -3.12 10.24 8.67
C SER A 214 -3.64 9.25 9.72
N THR A 215 -4.97 9.17 9.86
CA THR A 215 -5.62 8.12 10.66
C THR A 215 -5.35 6.75 10.08
N ARG A 216 -5.29 6.65 8.74
CA ARG A 216 -4.93 5.42 8.04
C ARG A 216 -3.60 4.88 8.56
N GLN A 217 -2.54 5.68 8.56
CA GLN A 217 -1.24 5.19 9.04
C GLN A 217 -1.25 4.83 10.55
N ALA A 218 -2.04 5.54 11.36
CA ALA A 218 -2.23 5.22 12.78
C ALA A 218 -2.95 3.87 12.99
N ILE A 219 -3.90 3.51 12.12
CA ILE A 219 -4.56 2.21 12.11
C ILE A 219 -3.53 1.10 11.82
N TRP A 220 -2.68 1.25 10.81
CA TRP A 220 -1.68 0.23 10.45
C TRP A 220 -0.70 -0.06 11.58
N ALA A 221 -0.34 0.97 12.35
CA ALA A 221 0.49 0.80 13.55
C ALA A 221 -0.20 0.00 14.67
N ARG A 222 -1.54 -0.10 14.68
CA ARG A 222 -2.33 -0.84 15.68
C ARG A 222 -2.76 -2.23 15.22
N LEU A 223 -2.58 -2.56 13.94
CA LEU A 223 -2.87 -3.89 13.39
C LEU A 223 -1.85 -4.94 13.86
N ASP A 224 -2.10 -6.19 13.48
CA ASP A 224 -1.26 -7.36 13.76
C ASP A 224 0.21 -7.11 13.35
N PRO A 225 1.13 -6.98 14.33
CA PRO A 225 2.53 -6.66 14.04
C PRO A 225 3.26 -7.79 13.30
N SER A 226 2.73 -9.02 13.28
CA SER A 226 3.37 -10.10 12.54
C SER A 226 3.32 -9.89 11.02
N ARG A 227 2.48 -8.98 10.53
CA ARG A 227 2.27 -8.73 9.09
C ARG A 227 2.36 -7.27 8.67
N THR A 228 2.28 -6.32 9.61
CA THR A 228 2.29 -4.88 9.30
C THR A 228 3.59 -4.16 9.65
N LEU A 229 4.53 -4.82 10.31
CA LEU A 229 5.84 -4.24 10.58
C LEU A 229 6.71 -4.23 9.32
N ALA A 230 7.61 -3.26 9.24
CA ALA A 230 8.68 -3.24 8.26
C ALA A 230 9.56 -4.48 8.43
N VAL A 231 10.01 -5.02 7.31
CA VAL A 231 10.98 -6.11 7.30
C VAL A 231 12.25 -5.63 7.99
N ALA A 232 12.65 -6.32 9.06
CA ALA A 232 13.85 -5.95 9.80
C ALA A 232 15.05 -5.88 8.85
N ALA A 233 15.75 -4.74 8.87
CA ALA A 233 16.93 -4.51 8.04
C ALA A 233 18.17 -5.29 8.51
N ALA A 234 17.99 -6.38 9.27
CA ALA A 234 19.06 -7.11 9.93
C ALA A 234 19.99 -7.80 8.92
N GLY A 235 20.97 -7.04 8.45
CA GLY A 235 22.34 -7.54 8.25
C GLY A 235 22.80 -7.68 6.82
N THR A 236 22.17 -8.50 5.96
CA THR A 236 22.90 -8.93 4.75
C THR A 236 22.08 -9.18 3.49
N ASP A 237 20.74 -9.29 3.54
CA ASP A 237 19.94 -9.50 2.33
C ASP A 237 18.43 -9.25 2.59
N PRO A 238 17.78 -8.29 1.90
CA PRO A 238 16.34 -8.07 1.94
C PRO A 238 15.53 -9.33 1.66
N ARG A 239 16.02 -10.21 0.79
CA ARG A 239 15.34 -11.45 0.43
C ARG A 239 15.33 -12.42 1.59
N ALA A 240 16.47 -12.57 2.29
CA ALA A 240 16.56 -13.38 3.50
C ALA A 240 15.74 -12.80 4.66
N GLY A 241 15.72 -11.47 4.80
CA GLY A 241 14.85 -10.76 5.74
C GLY A 241 13.37 -11.04 5.48
N TRP A 242 12.94 -10.91 4.22
CA TRP A 242 11.56 -11.18 3.80
C TRP A 242 11.15 -12.64 4.03
N ALA A 243 12.00 -13.59 3.63
CA ALA A 243 11.71 -15.02 3.82
C ALA A 243 11.52 -15.38 5.31
N ARG A 244 12.38 -14.87 6.18
CA ARG A 244 12.25 -15.06 7.62
C ARG A 244 10.99 -14.39 8.16
N TYR A 245 10.74 -13.14 7.77
CA TYR A 245 9.55 -12.42 8.19
C TYR A 245 8.25 -13.14 7.79
N ALA A 246 8.15 -13.64 6.55
CA ALA A 246 7.00 -14.39 6.08
C ALA A 246 6.80 -15.72 6.84
N LEU A 247 7.88 -16.45 7.11
CA LEU A 247 7.82 -17.71 7.87
C LEU A 247 7.40 -17.50 9.33
N ASP A 248 7.83 -16.40 9.93
CA ASP A 248 7.59 -16.10 11.35
C ASP A 248 6.29 -15.29 11.56
N ALA A 249 5.58 -14.92 10.48
CA ALA A 249 4.29 -14.27 10.54
C ALA A 249 3.16 -15.26 10.85
N ALA A 250 2.16 -14.81 11.62
CA ALA A 250 0.96 -15.58 11.93
C ALA A 250 0.12 -15.86 10.67
N VAL A 251 -0.36 -17.10 10.53
CA VAL A 251 -1.22 -17.50 9.42
C VAL A 251 -2.59 -16.88 9.63
N MET A 252 -3.05 -16.13 8.62
CA MET A 252 -4.34 -15.45 8.68
C MET A 252 -5.51 -16.43 8.55
N CYS A 253 -5.41 -17.31 7.56
CA CYS A 253 -6.46 -18.26 7.23
C CYS A 253 -5.89 -19.42 6.41
N VAL A 254 -6.59 -20.56 6.46
CA VAL A 254 -6.33 -21.76 5.68
C VAL A 254 -7.47 -21.91 4.68
N ARG A 255 -7.11 -21.99 3.40
CA ARG A 255 -8.08 -22.24 2.33
C ARG A 255 -8.56 -23.68 2.39
N ASN A 256 -9.87 -23.85 2.42
CA ASN A 256 -10.51 -25.16 2.25
C ASN A 256 -10.64 -25.48 0.76
N ALA A 257 -10.46 -26.76 0.43
CA ALA A 257 -10.51 -27.24 -0.96
C ALA A 257 -11.94 -27.30 -1.51
N ASP A 258 -12.95 -27.36 -0.63
CA ASP A 258 -14.35 -27.38 -1.02
C ASP A 258 -14.79 -25.98 -1.47
N GLU A 259 -15.28 -25.87 -2.71
CA GLU A 259 -15.82 -24.62 -3.25
C GLU A 259 -16.97 -24.11 -2.36
N GLY A 260 -16.85 -22.87 -1.89
CA GLY A 260 -17.84 -22.25 -0.98
C GLY A 260 -17.67 -22.60 0.50
N GLY A 261 -16.70 -23.44 0.87
CA GLY A 261 -16.39 -23.74 2.27
C GLY A 261 -15.82 -22.52 3.01
N ALA A 262 -16.28 -22.30 4.25
CA ALA A 262 -15.72 -21.26 5.13
C ALA A 262 -14.24 -21.55 5.40
N TRP A 263 -13.39 -20.53 5.32
CA TRP A 263 -11.96 -20.71 5.56
C TRP A 263 -11.66 -20.80 7.05
N SER A 264 -10.70 -21.65 7.41
CA SER A 264 -10.34 -21.87 8.83
C SER A 264 -9.34 -20.82 9.30
N LEU A 265 -9.44 -20.40 10.56
CA LEU A 265 -8.45 -19.52 11.20
C LEU A 265 -7.39 -20.34 11.93
N LEU A 266 -6.15 -19.83 11.93
CA LEU A 266 -5.03 -20.37 12.71
C LEU A 266 -4.45 -19.27 13.63
N PRO A 267 -5.25 -18.74 14.58
CA PRO A 267 -4.85 -17.58 15.36
C PRO A 267 -3.59 -17.90 16.19
N GLY A 268 -2.57 -17.05 16.06
CA GLY A 268 -1.32 -17.16 16.81
C GLY A 268 -0.32 -18.21 16.32
N MET A 269 -0.67 -19.04 15.32
CA MET A 269 0.26 -20.01 14.72
C MET A 269 1.02 -19.36 13.57
N THR A 270 2.35 -19.39 13.61
CA THR A 270 3.19 -18.91 12.51
C THR A 270 3.21 -19.91 11.35
N PHE A 271 3.55 -19.44 10.14
CA PHE A 271 3.67 -20.36 9.01
C PHE A 271 4.73 -21.44 9.27
N ARG A 272 5.85 -21.08 9.91
CA ARG A 272 6.88 -22.03 10.36
C ARG A 272 6.32 -23.10 11.28
N GLN A 273 5.56 -22.70 12.31
CA GLN A 273 4.93 -23.64 13.22
C GLN A 273 3.91 -24.54 12.50
N TRP A 274 3.20 -24.01 11.50
CA TRP A 274 2.27 -24.80 10.70
C TRP A 274 2.99 -25.88 9.87
N ILE A 275 4.17 -25.58 9.30
CA ILE A 275 5.02 -26.59 8.65
C ILE A 275 5.45 -27.67 9.66
N GLU A 276 5.85 -27.26 10.87
CA GLU A 276 6.36 -28.17 11.91
C GLU A 276 5.28 -29.05 12.55
N GLN A 277 4.05 -28.54 12.68
CA GLN A 277 2.98 -29.12 13.51
C GLN A 277 1.71 -29.46 12.72
N GLY A 278 1.70 -29.30 11.40
CA GLY A 278 0.45 -29.21 10.62
C GLY A 278 -0.51 -30.41 10.66
N ALA A 279 -0.05 -31.62 11.00
CA ALA A 279 -0.97 -32.74 11.26
C ALA A 279 -1.88 -32.51 12.50
N GLN A 280 -1.46 -31.61 13.40
CA GLN A 280 -2.14 -31.27 14.65
C GLN A 280 -2.77 -29.86 14.62
N SER A 281 -2.61 -29.10 13.53
CA SER A 281 -3.22 -27.77 13.41
C SER A 281 -4.72 -27.86 13.14
N PRO A 282 -5.51 -26.84 13.52
CA PRO A 282 -6.88 -26.69 13.04
C PRO A 282 -6.96 -26.87 11.51
N GLY A 283 -7.78 -27.81 11.04
CA GLY A 283 -7.83 -28.24 9.63
C GLY A 283 -7.08 -29.55 9.32
N GLY A 284 -6.29 -30.08 10.26
CA GLY A 284 -5.76 -31.45 10.24
C GLY A 284 -4.76 -31.78 9.13
N ARG A 285 -4.17 -30.78 8.47
CA ARG A 285 -3.20 -30.98 7.38
C ARG A 285 -1.97 -30.07 7.45
N PRO A 286 -0.80 -30.56 7.02
CA PRO A 286 0.34 -29.71 6.69
C PRO A 286 0.03 -28.67 5.60
N PRO A 287 0.73 -27.52 5.59
CA PRO A 287 0.60 -26.52 4.53
C PRO A 287 1.16 -27.03 3.20
N THR A 288 0.77 -26.39 2.09
CA THR A 288 1.39 -26.56 0.77
C THR A 288 2.19 -25.32 0.37
N LEU A 289 2.90 -25.37 -0.76
CA LEU A 289 3.54 -24.16 -1.31
C LEU A 289 2.49 -23.16 -1.81
N ASP A 290 1.33 -23.62 -2.27
CA ASP A 290 0.20 -22.76 -2.62
C ASP A 290 -0.32 -21.99 -1.40
N ASP A 291 -0.37 -22.63 -0.22
CA ASP A 291 -0.71 -21.94 1.03
C ASP A 291 0.32 -20.88 1.40
N PHE A 292 1.61 -21.16 1.19
CA PHE A 292 2.66 -20.16 1.44
C PHE A 292 2.58 -18.99 0.46
N ALA A 293 2.35 -19.26 -0.83
CA ALA A 293 2.15 -18.23 -1.84
C ALA A 293 0.95 -17.34 -1.51
N TYR A 294 -0.15 -17.92 -1.02
CA TYR A 294 -1.29 -17.17 -0.52
C TYR A 294 -0.96 -16.34 0.73
N HIS A 295 -0.26 -16.94 1.70
CA HIS A 295 0.16 -16.28 2.94
C HIS A 295 0.97 -15.00 2.68
N LEU A 296 1.86 -15.01 1.67
CA LEU A 296 2.59 -13.80 1.25
C LEU A 296 1.66 -12.65 0.83
N GLY A 297 0.51 -12.96 0.21
CA GLY A 297 -0.51 -11.97 -0.15
C GLY A 297 -1.25 -11.36 1.05
N THR A 298 -1.14 -11.98 2.23
CA THR A 298 -1.73 -11.49 3.50
C THR A 298 -0.76 -10.67 4.35
N MET A 299 0.42 -10.38 3.81
CA MET A 299 1.45 -9.55 4.42
C MET A 299 1.32 -8.10 3.95
N PHE A 300 1.31 -7.16 4.89
CA PHE A 300 1.06 -5.74 4.63
C PHE A 300 2.14 -4.82 5.25
N PRO A 301 3.45 -5.09 5.05
CA PRO A 301 4.50 -4.19 5.51
C PRO A 301 4.38 -2.82 4.79
N PRO A 302 5.00 -1.74 5.32
CA PRO A 302 4.99 -0.45 4.64
C PRO A 302 5.67 -0.45 3.26
N VAL A 303 6.68 -1.31 3.08
CA VAL A 303 7.30 -1.61 1.79
C VAL A 303 7.19 -3.11 1.55
N ARG A 304 6.41 -3.51 0.55
CA ARG A 304 6.23 -4.93 0.21
C ARG A 304 7.13 -5.30 -0.98
N PRO A 305 7.91 -6.40 -0.88
CA PRO A 305 8.70 -6.90 -1.99
C PRO A 305 7.93 -7.94 -2.80
N GLN A 306 7.67 -7.66 -4.09
CA GLN A 306 6.95 -8.56 -5.01
C GLN A 306 7.61 -8.62 -6.40
N GLY A 307 8.94 -8.73 -6.42
CA GLY A 307 9.77 -8.56 -7.62
C GLY A 307 10.15 -7.10 -7.84
N TYR A 308 9.32 -6.17 -7.38
CA TYR A 308 9.57 -4.73 -7.30
C TYR A 308 9.40 -4.25 -5.85
N LEU A 309 9.63 -2.97 -5.62
CA LEU A 309 9.36 -2.29 -4.35
C LEU A 309 7.99 -1.63 -4.43
N GLU A 310 7.09 -2.05 -3.56
CA GLU A 310 5.76 -1.49 -3.45
C GLU A 310 5.67 -0.64 -2.18
N LEU A 311 5.54 0.68 -2.33
CA LEU A 311 5.44 1.63 -1.22
C LEU A 311 3.97 1.87 -0.89
N ARG A 312 3.52 1.40 0.29
CA ARG A 312 2.09 1.25 0.63
C ARG A 312 1.56 2.28 1.64
N MET A 313 2.38 3.25 2.04
CA MET A 313 2.11 4.12 3.19
C MET A 313 1.32 5.39 2.84
N ILE A 314 1.10 5.70 1.57
CA ILE A 314 0.51 6.96 1.11
C ILE A 314 -1.02 6.85 1.16
N ASP A 315 -1.68 7.81 1.82
CA ASP A 315 -3.15 7.91 1.81
C ASP A 315 -3.67 8.20 0.40
N ALA A 316 -4.87 7.76 0.06
CA ALA A 316 -5.53 8.25 -1.16
C ALA A 316 -5.66 9.78 -1.11
N GLN A 317 -5.40 10.45 -2.23
CA GLN A 317 -5.25 11.91 -2.31
C GLN A 317 -6.48 12.59 -2.91
N PRO A 318 -6.80 13.83 -2.50
CA PRO A 318 -8.02 14.50 -2.93
C PRO A 318 -7.94 14.94 -4.40
N GLY A 319 -9.10 15.16 -5.01
CA GLY A 319 -9.23 15.59 -6.40
C GLY A 319 -9.15 14.45 -7.41
N ALA A 320 -9.49 14.76 -8.67
CA ALA A 320 -9.52 13.77 -9.74
C ALA A 320 -8.14 13.14 -10.00
N ASP A 321 -7.06 13.91 -9.96
CA ASP A 321 -5.72 13.40 -10.26
C ASP A 321 -4.77 13.51 -9.06
N GLY A 322 -5.31 13.50 -7.83
CA GLY A 322 -4.51 13.67 -6.60
C GLY A 322 -3.36 12.66 -6.45
N TRP A 323 -3.48 11.49 -7.07
CA TRP A 323 -2.46 10.43 -7.06
C TRP A 323 -1.20 10.74 -7.87
N VAL A 324 -1.26 11.70 -8.80
CA VAL A 324 -0.16 12.01 -9.73
C VAL A 324 1.07 12.54 -8.97
N VAL A 325 0.88 13.42 -8.00
CA VAL A 325 2.00 14.01 -7.23
C VAL A 325 2.73 12.96 -6.38
N PRO A 326 2.05 12.10 -5.58
CA PRO A 326 2.71 10.99 -4.90
C PRO A 326 3.53 10.09 -5.81
N LEU A 327 2.98 9.72 -6.97
CA LEU A 327 3.69 8.91 -7.96
C LEU A 327 4.92 9.66 -8.49
N ALA A 328 4.73 10.89 -8.97
CA ALA A 328 5.80 11.67 -9.59
C ALA A 328 6.97 11.95 -8.64
N VAL A 329 6.68 12.37 -7.40
CA VAL A 329 7.71 12.61 -6.38
C VAL A 329 8.44 11.32 -6.07
N THR A 330 7.72 10.25 -5.75
CA THR A 330 8.34 8.98 -5.36
C THR A 330 9.20 8.42 -6.50
N THR A 331 8.70 8.40 -7.74
CA THR A 331 9.48 7.92 -8.90
C THR A 331 10.72 8.79 -9.14
N ALA A 332 10.60 10.12 -9.09
CA ALA A 332 11.74 11.01 -9.28
C ALA A 332 12.86 10.78 -8.25
N LEU A 333 12.49 10.54 -6.98
CA LEU A 333 13.45 10.27 -5.90
C LEU A 333 14.15 8.91 -6.03
N PHE A 334 13.63 7.99 -6.84
CA PHE A 334 14.24 6.67 -7.08
C PHE A 334 15.00 6.59 -8.41
N GLU A 335 14.51 7.27 -9.44
CA GLU A 335 15.03 7.13 -10.81
C GLU A 335 16.09 8.17 -11.18
N ASP A 336 16.07 9.35 -10.55
CA ASP A 336 17.10 10.36 -10.76
C ASP A 336 18.19 10.30 -9.68
N VAL A 337 19.45 10.21 -10.12
CA VAL A 337 20.61 10.01 -9.24
C VAL A 337 20.80 11.17 -8.24
N LEU A 338 20.59 12.42 -8.68
CA LEU A 338 20.77 13.59 -7.82
C LEU A 338 19.63 13.70 -6.81
N ALA A 339 18.41 13.40 -7.22
CA ALA A 339 17.26 13.38 -6.33
C ALA A 339 17.32 12.24 -5.32
N THR A 340 17.80 11.07 -5.74
CA THR A 340 18.08 9.93 -4.84
C THR A 340 19.08 10.35 -3.77
N GLN A 341 20.19 10.99 -4.15
CA GLN A 341 21.20 11.43 -3.19
C GLN A 341 20.65 12.46 -2.20
N ALA A 342 19.93 13.47 -2.70
CA ALA A 342 19.31 14.48 -1.83
C ALA A 342 18.28 13.86 -0.86
N ALA A 343 17.51 12.87 -1.31
CA ALA A 343 16.58 12.14 -0.47
C ALA A 343 17.30 11.35 0.62
N GLU A 344 18.36 10.62 0.27
CA GLU A 344 19.17 9.86 1.22
C GLU A 344 19.82 10.75 2.27
N ASP A 345 20.36 11.89 1.88
CA ASP A 345 20.94 12.86 2.80
C ASP A 345 19.85 13.40 3.73
N ALA A 346 18.68 13.78 3.20
CA ALA A 346 17.57 14.31 3.98
C ALA A 346 17.04 13.29 5.02
N VAL A 347 16.80 12.06 4.61
CA VAL A 347 16.28 11.00 5.51
C VAL A 347 17.37 10.46 6.44
N GLY A 348 18.65 10.55 6.07
CA GLY A 348 19.79 10.21 6.92
C GLY A 348 19.91 11.10 8.15
N GLN A 349 19.39 12.34 8.09
CA GLN A 349 19.34 13.26 9.23
C GLN A 349 18.14 13.00 10.17
N LEU A 350 17.20 12.14 9.77
CA LEU A 350 16.06 11.78 10.62
C LEU A 350 16.48 10.71 11.61
N ALA A 351 16.66 11.11 12.87
CA ALA A 351 16.86 10.15 13.95
C ALA A 351 15.64 9.23 14.08
N VAL A 352 15.87 7.92 13.96
CA VAL A 352 14.91 6.88 14.34
C VAL A 352 15.33 6.40 15.73
N PRO A 353 14.61 6.77 16.81
CA PRO A 353 14.94 6.29 18.14
C PRO A 353 14.91 4.77 18.21
N GLU A 354 15.70 4.18 19.11
CA GLU A 354 15.56 2.77 19.46
C GLU A 354 14.12 2.46 19.87
N GLY A 355 13.61 1.31 19.45
CA GLY A 355 12.22 0.94 19.69
C GLY A 355 11.68 -0.06 18.68
N PRO A 356 10.35 -0.18 18.57
CA PRO A 356 9.72 -1.10 17.63
C PRO A 356 10.03 -0.72 16.19
N LEU A 357 9.87 -1.66 15.25
CA LEU A 357 10.02 -1.39 13.83
C LEU A 357 8.89 -0.47 13.32
N ALA A 358 9.12 0.16 12.16
CA ALA A 358 8.06 0.89 11.46
C ALA A 358 6.84 -0.02 11.19
N PRO A 359 5.61 0.51 11.16
CA PRO A 359 5.26 1.91 11.40
C PRO A 359 5.04 2.25 12.89
N ARG A 360 5.40 1.36 13.82
CA ARG A 360 5.20 1.58 15.27
C ARG A 360 6.26 2.45 15.93
N ASN A 361 7.38 2.72 15.25
CA ASN A 361 8.41 3.59 15.80
C ASN A 361 7.95 5.05 15.95
N ALA A 362 8.65 5.81 16.78
CA ALA A 362 8.26 7.18 17.12
C ALA A 362 8.23 8.12 15.90
N LEU A 363 9.12 7.94 14.92
CA LEU A 363 9.19 8.80 13.74
C LEU A 363 7.95 8.62 12.85
N TRP A 364 7.54 7.37 12.60
CA TRP A 364 6.33 7.05 11.83
C TRP A 364 5.06 7.53 12.54
N LEU A 365 4.97 7.37 13.86
CA LEU A 365 3.84 7.86 14.64
C LEU A 365 3.76 9.40 14.63
N ARG A 366 4.91 10.09 14.69
CA ARG A 366 4.95 11.55 14.56
C ARG A 366 4.53 12.00 13.17
N ALA A 367 4.99 11.33 12.11
CA ALA A 367 4.57 11.61 10.74
C ALA A 367 3.05 11.48 10.58
N ALA A 368 2.46 10.38 11.07
CA ALA A 368 1.02 10.16 11.00
C ALA A 368 0.22 11.19 11.82
N ARG A 369 0.73 11.60 12.99
CA ARG A 369 0.02 12.49 13.91
C ARG A 369 0.09 13.95 13.50
N TYR A 370 1.30 14.41 13.17
CA TYR A 370 1.61 15.82 13.01
C TYR A 370 1.82 16.23 11.55
N GLY A 371 1.99 15.28 10.62
CA GLY A 371 2.32 15.59 9.24
C GLY A 371 3.57 16.47 9.14
N LEU A 372 3.51 17.48 8.28
CA LEU A 372 4.60 18.44 8.10
C LEU A 372 4.65 19.55 9.16
N THR A 373 3.78 19.56 10.18
CA THR A 373 3.98 20.44 11.34
C THR A 373 5.15 19.98 12.21
N ASP A 374 5.63 18.74 12.03
CA ASP A 374 6.91 18.30 12.58
C ASP A 374 8.08 18.95 11.82
N PRO A 375 8.92 19.79 12.47
CA PRO A 375 9.95 20.55 11.76
C PRO A 375 11.03 19.70 11.08
N ARG A 376 11.30 18.50 11.60
CA ARG A 376 12.31 17.60 11.01
C ARG A 376 11.78 16.97 9.73
N LEU A 377 10.54 16.50 9.76
CA LEU A 377 9.86 15.94 8.59
C LEU A 377 9.59 17.02 7.53
N HIS A 378 9.23 18.23 7.94
CA HIS A 378 9.08 19.37 7.04
C HIS A 378 10.37 19.67 6.27
N ARG A 379 11.51 19.78 6.97
CA ARG A 379 12.81 20.02 6.33
C ARG A 379 13.16 18.92 5.33
N ALA A 380 12.98 17.65 5.73
CA ALA A 380 13.24 16.52 4.84
C ALA A 380 12.31 16.53 3.62
N ALA A 381 11.02 16.83 3.81
CA ALA A 381 10.05 16.96 2.72
C ALA A 381 10.43 18.08 1.75
N LEU A 382 10.83 19.26 2.24
CA LEU A 382 11.31 20.35 1.38
C LEU A 382 12.47 19.90 0.49
N THR A 383 13.50 19.30 1.09
CA THR A 383 14.65 18.78 0.32
C THR A 383 14.20 17.75 -0.73
N CYS A 384 13.36 16.80 -0.35
CA CYS A 384 12.84 15.79 -1.27
C CYS A 384 12.02 16.41 -2.41
N PHE A 385 11.06 17.29 -2.13
CA PHE A 385 10.19 17.88 -3.15
C PHE A 385 10.95 18.82 -4.10
N THR A 386 11.89 19.62 -3.59
CA THR A 386 12.78 20.42 -4.44
C THR A 386 13.62 19.54 -5.37
N ALA A 387 14.20 18.46 -4.82
CA ALA A 387 15.01 17.55 -5.61
C ALA A 387 14.18 16.79 -6.67
N ALA A 388 12.96 16.37 -6.31
CA ALA A 388 12.01 15.74 -7.21
C ALA A 388 11.58 16.68 -8.34
N GLY A 389 11.28 17.95 -8.05
CA GLY A 389 10.95 18.94 -9.08
C GLY A 389 12.08 19.14 -10.09
N ALA A 390 13.33 19.24 -9.61
CA ALA A 390 14.50 19.32 -10.50
C ALA A 390 14.72 18.04 -11.31
N ALA A 391 14.47 16.87 -10.72
CA ALA A 391 14.55 15.58 -11.41
C ALA A 391 13.48 15.45 -12.50
N LEU A 392 12.23 15.84 -12.24
CA LEU A 392 11.16 15.79 -13.25
C LEU A 392 11.47 16.64 -14.48
N SER A 393 12.19 17.76 -14.30
CA SER A 393 12.73 18.54 -15.42
C SER A 393 13.74 17.73 -16.26
N ARG A 394 14.72 17.07 -15.60
CA ARG A 394 15.72 16.21 -16.27
C ARG A 394 15.10 14.96 -16.91
N MET A 395 14.02 14.45 -16.34
CA MET A 395 13.24 13.32 -16.85
C MET A 395 12.31 13.71 -18.01
N GLY A 396 12.25 15.00 -18.40
CA GLY A 396 11.41 15.47 -19.50
C GLY A 396 9.91 15.42 -19.21
N ALA A 397 9.51 15.70 -17.95
CA ALA A 397 8.13 15.67 -17.49
C ALA A 397 7.64 17.05 -16.98
N PRO A 398 7.56 18.08 -17.83
CA PRO A 398 7.26 19.45 -17.41
C PRO A 398 5.88 19.60 -16.75
N ASP A 399 4.85 18.90 -17.23
CA ASP A 399 3.51 18.95 -16.64
C ASP A 399 3.51 18.37 -15.21
N LEU A 400 4.29 17.30 -14.99
CA LEU A 400 4.44 16.69 -13.66
C LEU A 400 5.28 17.58 -12.75
N GLN A 401 6.31 18.23 -13.28
CA GLN A 401 7.09 19.23 -12.55
C GLN A 401 6.18 20.38 -12.07
N ALA A 402 5.29 20.88 -12.93
CA ALA A 402 4.34 21.93 -12.59
C ALA A 402 3.36 21.48 -11.49
N ALA A 403 2.80 20.27 -11.60
CA ALA A 403 1.92 19.71 -10.57
C ALA A 403 2.63 19.53 -9.22
N VAL A 404 3.89 19.08 -9.22
CA VAL A 404 4.71 18.97 -8.00
C VAL A 404 5.02 20.34 -7.41
N ALA A 405 5.30 21.35 -8.23
CA ALA A 405 5.54 22.72 -7.78
C ALA A 405 4.28 23.31 -7.10
N GLU A 406 3.11 23.17 -7.73
CA GLU A 406 1.84 23.62 -7.17
C GLU A 406 1.53 22.95 -5.82
N PHE A 407 1.71 21.62 -5.72
CA PHE A 407 1.54 20.90 -4.47
C PHE A 407 2.55 21.37 -3.40
N THR A 408 3.79 21.63 -3.81
CA THR A 408 4.85 22.13 -2.91
C THR A 408 4.45 23.49 -2.34
N ASP A 409 4.02 24.43 -3.17
CA ASP A 409 3.66 25.78 -2.75
C ASP A 409 2.40 25.82 -1.87
N THR A 410 1.46 24.91 -2.15
CA THR A 410 0.19 24.80 -1.41
C THR A 410 0.39 24.16 -0.04
N TYR A 411 1.19 23.09 0.03
CA TYR A 411 1.32 22.25 1.23
C TYR A 411 2.72 22.29 1.82
N VAL A 412 3.70 21.72 1.11
CA VAL A 412 5.02 21.41 1.68
C VAL A 412 5.74 22.67 2.16
N ALA A 413 5.81 23.73 1.34
CA ALA A 413 6.43 25.01 1.67
C ALA A 413 5.82 25.71 2.89
N ARG A 414 4.58 25.36 3.23
CA ARG A 414 3.80 25.95 4.32
C ARG A 414 3.75 25.06 5.55
N ALA A 415 4.53 23.97 5.61
CA ALA A 415 4.46 22.95 6.66
C ALA A 415 3.06 22.32 6.80
N ARG A 416 2.31 22.21 5.69
CA ARG A 416 0.95 21.66 5.62
C ARG A 416 0.90 20.39 4.79
N CYS A 417 -0.22 19.68 4.86
CA CYS A 417 -0.57 18.51 4.07
C CYS A 417 -2.08 18.55 3.70
N PRO A 418 -2.57 17.71 2.77
CA PRO A 418 -3.99 17.71 2.38
C PRO A 418 -4.98 17.53 3.52
N ALA A 419 -4.61 16.80 4.56
CA ALA A 419 -5.40 16.68 5.79
C ALA A 419 -5.72 18.04 6.46
N ASP A 420 -4.87 19.06 6.30
CA ASP A 420 -5.14 20.38 6.86
C ASP A 420 -6.35 21.06 6.21
N ASP A 421 -6.60 20.83 4.91
CA ASP A 421 -7.73 21.44 4.20
C ASP A 421 -9.07 20.83 4.63
N LEU A 422 -9.09 19.51 4.85
CA LEU A 422 -10.28 18.82 5.33
C LEU A 422 -10.66 19.27 6.75
N LEU A 423 -9.65 19.50 7.60
CA LEU A 423 -9.87 20.01 8.96
C LEU A 423 -10.36 21.47 8.98
N VAL A 424 -9.84 22.32 8.09
CA VAL A 424 -10.36 23.68 7.92
C VAL A 424 -11.82 23.62 7.47
N THR A 425 -12.13 22.80 6.46
CA THR A 425 -13.50 22.65 5.97
C THR A 425 -14.46 22.20 7.06
N ALA A 426 -14.07 21.22 7.88
CA ALA A 426 -14.91 20.70 8.97
C ALA A 426 -15.05 21.65 10.17
N ALA A 427 -14.18 22.65 10.32
CA ALA A 427 -14.28 23.65 11.38
C ALA A 427 -15.26 24.79 11.02
N TYR A 428 -15.51 25.02 9.73
CA TYR A 428 -16.29 26.15 9.22
C TYR A 428 -17.56 25.76 8.44
N GLY A 429 -17.78 24.47 8.19
CA GLY A 429 -18.98 23.92 7.54
C GLY A 429 -19.69 22.96 8.47
#